data_AF-A0A3D3XPI6-F1
#
_entry.id   AF-A0A3D3XPI6-F1
#
_cell.length_a   1.000
_cell.length_b   1.000
_cell.length_c   1.000
_cell.angle_alpha   90.00
_cell.angle_beta   90.00
_cell.angle_gamma   90.00
#
_symmetry.space_group_name_H-M   'P 1'
#
loop_
_entity.id
_entity.type
_entity.pdbx_description
1 polymer ?
#
loop_
_entity_poly.entity_id
_entity_poly.type
_entity_poly.pdbx_seq_one_letter_code
_entity_poly.pdbx_strand_id
1 'polypeptide(L)' 'MSSTKDQLFDITSALVQEKVIEFGDSQIDITNLSNSSYTRRVFIGEKSTLTEKKVIKLRGCGELIRKPL' A
#
# COMPACT_ATOMS: atom_id res chain seq x y z
N MET A 1 -21.12 5.24 -3.15
CA MET A 1 -19.81 5.84 -2.80
C MET A 1 -18.78 4.74 -2.88
N SER A 2 -17.83 4.90 -3.76
CA SER A 2 -16.86 3.89 -4.18
C SER A 2 -15.49 4.40 -3.78
N SER A 3 -15.13 4.10 -2.54
CA SER A 3 -13.89 4.57 -1.94
C SER A 3 -12.70 3.80 -2.50
N THR A 4 -11.64 4.48 -2.91
CA THR A 4 -10.37 3.84 -3.23
C THR A 4 -9.70 3.37 -1.94
N LYS A 5 -9.18 2.15 -1.91
CA LYS A 5 -8.47 1.58 -0.76
C LYS A 5 -7.04 1.25 -1.15
N ASP A 6 -6.09 1.60 -0.31
CA ASP A 6 -4.69 1.18 -0.41
C ASP A 6 -4.35 0.29 0.78
N GLN A 7 -3.98 -0.95 0.48
CA GLN A 7 -3.77 -2.01 1.44
C GLN A 7 -2.34 -2.51 1.34
N LEU A 8 -1.69 -2.76 2.47
CA LEU A 8 -0.38 -3.39 2.53
C LEU A 8 -0.52 -4.73 3.25
N PHE A 9 0.04 -5.77 2.63
CA PHE A 9 0.08 -7.12 3.16
C PHE A 9 1.52 -7.53 3.43
N ASP A 10 1.76 -8.30 4.47
CA ASP A 10 3.07 -8.91 4.73
C ASP A 10 3.29 -10.17 3.89
N ILE A 11 4.44 -10.82 4.08
CA ILE A 11 4.82 -12.05 3.37
C ILE A 11 3.89 -13.24 3.67
N THR A 12 3.16 -13.21 4.79
CA THR A 12 2.16 -14.23 5.15
C THR A 12 0.80 -13.94 4.55
N SER A 13 0.68 -12.88 3.75
CA SER A 13 -0.58 -12.33 3.22
C SER A 13 -1.51 -11.77 4.29
N ALA A 14 -0.99 -11.47 5.49
CA ALA A 14 -1.75 -10.77 6.52
C ALA A 14 -1.82 -9.27 6.20
N LEU A 15 -3.00 -8.67 6.37
CA LEU A 15 -3.19 -7.23 6.21
C LEU A 15 -2.48 -6.50 7.36
N VAL A 16 -1.47 -5.69 7.03
CA VAL A 16 -0.69 -4.90 8.01
C VAL A 16 -1.11 -3.44 8.05
N GLN A 17 -1.61 -2.89 6.94
CA GLN A 17 -2.12 -1.52 6.90
C GLN A 17 -3.21 -1.38 5.84
N GLU A 18 -4.26 -0.61 6.14
CA GLU A 18 -5.29 -0.18 5.18
C GLU A 18 -5.49 1.32 5.31
N LYS A 19 -5.61 2.00 4.17
CA LYS A 19 -5.95 3.42 4.09
C LYS A 19 -7.01 3.65 3.03
N VAL A 20 -8.07 4.36 3.40
CA VAL A 20 -9.06 4.87 2.45
C VAL A 20 -8.52 6.15 1.83
N ILE A 21 -8.55 6.23 0.49
CA ILE A 21 -8.14 7.42 -0.26
C ILE A 21 -9.41 8.13 -0.74
N GLU A 22 -9.68 9.28 -0.15
CA GLU A 22 -10.83 10.11 -0.50
C GLU A 22 -10.52 11.04 -1.69
N PHE A 23 -9.31 11.61 -1.75
CA PHE A 23 -8.82 12.45 -2.86
C PHE A 23 -7.28 12.44 -2.92
N GLY A 24 -6.67 12.48 -4.12
CA GLY A 24 -5.23 12.70 -4.32
C GLY A 24 -4.33 11.45 -4.21
N ASP A 25 -3.01 11.65 -4.16
CA ASP A 25 -2.02 10.56 -4.22
C ASP A 25 -2.11 9.54 -3.07
N SER A 26 -1.75 8.29 -3.39
CA SER A 26 -1.72 7.20 -2.44
C SER A 26 -0.35 7.10 -1.75
N GLN A 27 -0.31 7.30 -0.43
CA GLN A 27 0.91 7.22 0.40
C GLN A 27 0.70 6.29 1.61
N ILE A 28 1.57 5.28 1.69
CA ILE A 28 1.69 4.33 2.80
C ILE A 28 3.04 4.57 3.49
N ASP A 29 2.99 4.72 4.81
CA ASP A 29 4.17 4.88 5.64
C ASP A 29 4.65 3.51 6.13
N ILE A 30 5.86 3.14 5.72
CA ILE A 30 6.49 1.87 6.08
C ILE A 30 7.58 2.04 7.15
N THR A 31 7.74 3.24 7.74
CA THR A 31 8.86 3.59 8.64
C THR A 31 8.97 2.64 9.83
N ASN A 32 7.84 2.29 10.46
CA ASN A 32 7.80 1.41 11.63
C ASN A 32 7.66 -0.09 11.30
N LEU A 33 7.58 -0.46 10.02
CA LEU A 33 7.47 -1.87 9.62
C LEU A 33 8.83 -2.57 9.70
N SER A 34 8.83 -3.88 9.98
CA SER A 34 10.06 -4.68 9.95
C SER A 34 10.65 -4.74 8.53
N ASN A 35 11.96 -4.95 8.42
CA ASN A 35 12.58 -5.19 7.12
C ASN A 35 12.08 -6.52 6.57
N SER A 36 11.31 -6.47 5.49
CA SER A 36 10.68 -7.62 4.87
C SER A 36 10.16 -7.26 3.48
N SER A 37 9.64 -8.27 2.78
CA SER A 37 8.82 -8.07 1.59
C SER A 37 7.36 -7.87 1.98
N TYR A 38 6.71 -6.92 1.33
CA TYR A 38 5.30 -6.59 1.46
C TYR A 38 4.65 -6.56 0.07
N THR A 39 3.34 -6.72 0.05
CA THR A 39 2.51 -6.62 -1.15
C THR A 39 1.54 -5.47 -0.96
N ARG A 40 1.65 -4.43 -1.79
CA ARG A 40 0.72 -3.30 -1.78
C ARG A 40 -0.36 -3.51 -2.82
N ARG A 41 -1.62 -3.33 -2.46
CA ARG A 41 -2.80 -3.46 -3.31
C ARG A 41 -3.62 -2.17 -3.25
N VAL A 42 -3.80 -1.53 -4.40
CA VAL A 42 -4.70 -0.38 -4.54
C VAL A 42 -5.97 -0.86 -5.24
N PHE A 43 -7.09 -0.80 -4.54
CA PHE A 43 -8.42 -1.13 -5.05
C PHE A 43 -9.19 0.15 -5.33
N ILE A 44 -9.52 0.40 -6.60
CA ILE A 44 -10.34 1.53 -7.02
C ILE A 44 -11.77 1.02 -7.21
N GLY A 45 -12.62 1.25 -6.20
CA GLY A 45 -13.97 0.68 -6.13
C GLY A 45 -14.89 1.05 -7.29
N GLU A 46 -14.67 2.21 -7.92
CA GLU A 46 -15.44 2.64 -9.11
C GLU A 46 -15.15 1.80 -10.35
N LYS A 47 -13.92 1.30 -10.46
CA LYS A 47 -13.40 0.68 -11.68
C LYS A 47 -13.14 -0.81 -11.51
N SER A 48 -13.44 -1.39 -10.34
CA SER A 48 -13.04 -2.74 -9.93
C SER A 48 -11.57 -3.05 -10.26
N THR A 49 -10.73 -2.00 -10.25
CA THR A 49 -9.34 -2.09 -10.70
C THR A 49 -8.46 -2.33 -9.49
N LEU A 50 -7.75 -3.45 -9.52
CA LEU A 50 -6.76 -3.82 -8.52
C LEU A 50 -5.37 -3.65 -9.14
N THR A 51 -4.55 -2.75 -8.58
CA THR A 51 -3.11 -2.75 -8.88
C THR A 51 -2.36 -3.36 -7.72
N GLU A 52 -1.52 -4.36 -8.01
CA GLU A 52 -0.62 -4.97 -7.03
C GLU A 52 0.83 -4.54 -7.30
N LYS A 53 1.59 -4.23 -6.25
CA LYS A 53 3.01 -3.92 -6.32
C LYS A 53 3.75 -4.60 -5.17
N LYS A 54 4.83 -5.32 -5.49
CA LYS A 54 5.76 -5.84 -4.49
C LYS A 54 6.64 -4.70 -3.95
N VAL A 55 6.78 -4.65 -2.63
CA VAL A 55 7.53 -3.67 -1.88
C VAL A 55 8.58 -4.41 -1.05
N ILE A 56 9.83 -3.99 -1.09
CA ILE A 56 10.88 -4.59 -0.26
C ILE A 56 11.45 -3.50 0.63
N LYS A 57 11.32 -3.66 1.95
CA LYS A 57 11.98 -2.78 2.92
C LYS A 57 13.33 -3.40 3.30
N LEU A 58 14.40 -2.70 2.94
CA LEU A 58 15.77 -3.04 3.33
C LEU A 58 16.22 -2.13 4.49
N ARG A 59 17.16 -2.60 5.33
CA ARG A 59 17.71 -1.80 6.43
C ARG A 59 18.20 -0.44 5.91
N GLY A 60 17.85 0.64 6.63
CA GLY A 60 18.48 1.96 6.45
C GLY A 60 17.76 2.94 5.52
N CYS A 61 16.58 2.63 5.00
CA CYS A 61 15.79 3.59 4.21
C CYS A 61 14.34 3.64 4.71
N GLY A 62 13.95 4.76 5.33
CA GLY A 62 12.55 5.14 5.50
C GLY A 62 12.06 5.75 4.19
N GLU A 63 11.74 4.91 3.20
CA GLU A 63 11.22 5.38 1.92
C GLU A 63 9.69 5.35 1.91
N LEU A 64 9.09 6.51 1.62
CA LEU A 64 7.67 6.68 1.38
C LEU A 64 7.31 6.16 -0.01
N ILE A 65 6.38 5.20 -0.10
CA ILE A 65 5.99 4.63 -1.39
C ILE A 65 4.85 5.46 -1.96
N ARG A 66 5.17 6.36 -2.89
CA ARG A 66 4.18 7.14 -3.63
C ARG A 66 3.79 6.41 -4.91
N LYS A 67 2.50 6.38 -5.20
CA LYS A 67 1.99 6.01 -6.52
C LYS A 67 1.04 7.13 -6.96
N PRO A 68 1.28 7.77 -8.12
CA PRO A 68 0.30 8.68 -8.69
C PRO A 68 -0.98 7.90 -9.00
N LEU A 69 -2.13 8.49 -8.65
CA LEU A 69 -3.44 7.93 -8.98
C LEU A 69 -3.79 8.11 -10.45
#